data_AF-A0A951QJT5-F1
#
_entry.id   AF-A0A951QJT5-F1
#
_cell.length_a   1.000
_cell.length_b   1.000
_cell.length_c   1.000
_cell.angle_alpha   90.00
_cell.angle_beta   90.00
_cell.angle_gamma   90.00
#
_symmetry.space_group_name_H-M   'P 1'
#
loop_
_entity.id
_entity.type
_entity.pdbx_description
1 polymer ?
#
loop_
_entity_poly.entity_id
_entity_poly.type
_entity_poly.pdbx_seq_one_letter_code
_entity_poly.pdbx_strand_id
1 'polypeptide(L)'
;MLSTQPQLLRLSQGQLNILERCPRQFQHTYLEKLNSPADPEHQEKQTLGSRFHLLMQQREMGLPIDSLLQADSQLRNWMAGFADAAPEIIAPAKNQTFRESEHYRTLQAHHHDYLITVIYDLLIADNLQAQILDWKTYPKPPNKRKLESNWQTRLYMYVLRETSEYLPENISMTYWFVQADGKPQNIKFSYSDVQHEQTEKKLNKLLNQLTKYLEGYYQGEQFPQIAEGSKICADCKFNPRCGRSNAASEVISTAQSLLNAVDTSLVNLDNIQEVTLS
;
A
#
# COMPACT_ATOMS: atom_id res chain seq x y z
N MET A 1 -22.14 2.95 -30.77
CA MET A 1 -21.64 1.72 -30.11
C MET A 1 -20.56 2.15 -29.15
N LEU A 2 -20.88 2.25 -27.85
CA LEU A 2 -19.89 2.56 -26.82
C LEU A 2 -18.97 1.36 -26.70
N SER A 3 -17.67 1.57 -26.86
CA SER A 3 -16.64 0.55 -26.75
C SER A 3 -16.70 -0.09 -25.36
N THR A 4 -17.25 -1.29 -25.24
CA THR A 4 -17.23 -2.11 -24.03
C THR A 4 -15.94 -2.92 -23.99
N GLN A 5 -14.79 -2.25 -23.99
CA GLN A 5 -13.57 -2.93 -23.57
C GLN A 5 -13.69 -3.20 -22.06
N PRO A 6 -13.48 -4.44 -21.59
CA PRO A 6 -13.40 -4.70 -20.16
C PRO A 6 -12.27 -3.85 -19.60
N GLN A 7 -12.64 -2.89 -18.75
CA GLN A 7 -11.67 -1.99 -18.15
C GLN A 7 -10.99 -2.72 -17.00
N LEU A 8 -9.75 -3.13 -17.23
CA LEU A 8 -8.88 -3.71 -16.21
C LEU A 8 -8.77 -2.74 -15.03
N LEU A 9 -9.27 -3.17 -13.87
CA LEU A 9 -9.26 -2.39 -12.65
C LEU A 9 -7.93 -2.60 -11.92
N ARG A 10 -7.20 -1.50 -11.69
CA ARG A 10 -5.92 -1.55 -10.98
C ARG A 10 -6.13 -1.60 -9.48
N LEU A 11 -5.46 -2.54 -8.81
CA LEU A 11 -5.52 -2.72 -7.36
C LEU A 11 -4.11 -2.74 -6.76
N SER A 12 -3.95 -2.03 -5.65
CA SER A 12 -2.74 -1.98 -4.82
C SER A 12 -2.99 -2.61 -3.45
N GLN A 13 -1.93 -2.82 -2.67
CA GLN A 13 -2.05 -3.33 -1.30
C GLN A 13 -2.99 -2.49 -0.43
N GLY A 14 -3.02 -1.16 -0.60
CA GLY A 14 -3.84 -0.27 0.23
C GLY A 14 -5.33 -0.47 -0.04
N GLN A 15 -5.67 -0.62 -1.31
CA GLN A 15 -7.02 -0.98 -1.77
C GLN A 15 -7.45 -2.33 -1.22
N LEU A 16 -6.60 -3.36 -1.28
CA LEU A 16 -6.91 -4.69 -0.74
C LEU A 16 -7.06 -4.67 0.79
N ASN A 17 -6.21 -3.92 1.49
CA ASN A 17 -6.30 -3.71 2.94
C ASN A 17 -7.64 -3.04 3.33
N ILE A 18 -8.09 -2.02 2.61
CA ILE A 18 -9.38 -1.37 2.86
C ILE A 18 -10.54 -2.31 2.54
N LEU A 19 -10.50 -2.98 1.38
CA LEU A 19 -11.55 -3.91 0.96
C LEU A 19 -11.74 -5.06 1.95
N GLU A 20 -10.65 -5.69 2.41
CA GLU A 20 -10.69 -6.75 3.40
C GLU A 20 -11.22 -6.24 4.75
N ARG A 21 -10.82 -5.02 5.15
CA ARG A 21 -11.22 -4.44 6.43
C ARG A 21 -12.69 -4.03 6.45
N CYS A 22 -13.17 -3.37 5.40
CA CYS A 22 -14.53 -2.85 5.29
C CYS A 22 -14.89 -2.57 3.82
N PRO A 23 -15.69 -3.41 3.15
CA PRO A 23 -16.16 -3.18 1.78
C PRO A 23 -16.89 -1.84 1.63
N ARG A 24 -17.72 -1.46 2.61
CA ARG A 24 -18.38 -0.16 2.62
C ARG A 24 -17.40 1.02 2.57
N GLN A 25 -16.29 0.94 3.32
CA GLN A 25 -15.24 1.94 3.29
C GLN A 25 -14.57 1.98 1.91
N PHE A 26 -14.32 0.82 1.30
CA PHE A 26 -13.76 0.75 -0.05
C PHE A 26 -14.63 1.50 -1.06
N GLN A 27 -15.95 1.27 -1.04
CA GLN A 27 -16.88 2.00 -1.91
C GLN A 27 -16.78 3.51 -1.70
N HIS A 28 -16.90 4.00 -0.46
CA HIS A 28 -16.85 5.42 -0.17
C HIS A 28 -15.53 6.08 -0.61
N THR A 29 -14.40 5.41 -0.37
CA THR A 29 -13.07 5.93 -0.71
C THR A 29 -12.81 5.93 -2.21
N TYR A 30 -13.06 4.81 -2.89
CA TYR A 30 -12.54 4.55 -4.23
C TYR A 30 -13.58 4.70 -5.34
N LEU A 31 -14.84 4.31 -5.09
CA LEU A 31 -15.91 4.42 -6.09
C LEU A 31 -16.61 5.78 -6.03
N GLU A 32 -16.84 6.29 -4.81
CA GLU A 32 -17.54 7.56 -4.60
C GLU A 32 -16.59 8.75 -4.37
N LYS A 33 -15.28 8.48 -4.25
CA LYS A 33 -14.22 9.50 -4.07
C LYS A 33 -14.48 10.46 -2.90
N LEU A 34 -15.08 9.97 -1.81
CA LEU A 34 -15.47 10.76 -0.63
C LEU A 34 -14.33 11.01 0.36
N ASN A 35 -13.14 11.31 -0.13
CA ASN A 35 -11.99 11.55 0.74
C ASN A 35 -12.20 12.84 1.55
N SER A 36 -11.97 12.75 2.86
CA SER A 36 -11.87 13.95 3.72
C SER A 36 -10.46 14.55 3.58
N PRO A 37 -10.31 15.87 3.78
CA PRO A 37 -8.99 16.49 3.91
C PRO A 37 -8.12 15.74 4.92
N ALA A 38 -6.82 15.65 4.63
CA ALA A 38 -5.86 15.14 5.59
C ALA A 38 -5.82 16.05 6.82
N ASP A 39 -5.61 15.44 7.99
CA ASP A 39 -5.27 16.18 9.20
C ASP A 39 -3.90 16.86 8.97
N PRO A 40 -3.73 18.17 9.22
CA PRO A 40 -2.49 18.89 8.94
C PRO A 40 -1.24 18.25 9.57
N GLU A 41 -1.34 17.75 10.80
CA GLU A 41 -0.20 17.08 11.46
C GLU A 41 0.16 15.76 10.74
N HIS A 42 -0.85 15.04 10.26
CA HIS A 42 -0.65 13.84 9.46
C HIS A 42 -0.04 14.17 8.09
N GLN A 43 -0.44 15.29 7.48
CA GLN A 43 0.10 15.76 6.20
C GLN A 43 1.57 16.16 6.30
N GLU A 44 1.98 16.80 7.39
CA GLU A 44 3.39 17.15 7.63
C GLU A 44 4.26 15.89 7.75
N LYS A 45 3.79 14.90 8.53
CA LYS A 45 4.47 13.59 8.66
C LYS A 45 4.57 12.86 7.32
N GLN A 46 3.49 12.85 6.53
CA GLN A 46 3.51 12.27 5.19
C GLN A 46 4.49 13.00 4.26
N THR A 47 4.50 14.34 4.28
CA THR A 47 5.40 15.15 3.46
C THR A 47 6.87 14.84 3.77
N LEU A 48 7.20 14.76 5.05
CA LEU A 48 8.54 14.39 5.48
C LEU A 48 8.90 12.96 5.08
N GLY A 49 7.96 12.03 5.21
CA GLY A 49 8.12 10.66 4.74
C GLY A 49 8.42 10.59 3.25
N SER A 50 7.62 11.24 2.41
CA SER A 50 7.83 11.31 0.96
C SER A 50 9.18 11.91 0.60
N ARG A 51 9.65 12.94 1.32
CA ARG A 51 10.99 13.51 1.10
C ARG A 51 12.10 12.51 1.41
N PHE A 52 11.92 11.65 2.41
CA PHE A 52 12.87 10.58 2.69
C PHE A 52 12.91 9.52 1.59
N HIS A 53 11.75 9.09 1.06
CA HIS A 53 11.71 8.17 -0.09
C HIS A 53 12.44 8.77 -1.31
N LEU A 54 12.15 10.04 -1.64
CA LEU A 54 12.81 10.74 -2.75
C LEU A 54 14.34 10.85 -2.56
N LEU A 55 14.79 11.13 -1.33
CA LEU A 55 16.21 11.14 -1.00
C LEU A 55 16.86 9.78 -1.26
N MET A 56 16.21 8.69 -0.84
CA MET A 56 16.71 7.33 -1.04
C MET A 56 16.72 6.93 -2.52
N GLN A 57 15.68 7.29 -3.27
CA GLN A 57 15.60 7.10 -4.72
C GLN A 57 16.73 7.84 -5.44
N GLN A 58 16.89 9.14 -5.18
CA GLN A 58 17.92 9.98 -5.78
C GLN A 58 19.32 9.41 -5.52
N ARG A 59 19.56 8.98 -4.28
CA ARG A 59 20.81 8.32 -3.90
C ARG A 59 21.05 7.03 -4.69
N GLU A 60 20.05 6.17 -4.81
CA GLU A 60 20.16 4.90 -5.54
C GLU A 60 20.48 5.13 -7.03
N MET A 61 19.96 6.21 -7.61
CA MET A 61 20.28 6.65 -8.98
C MET A 61 21.69 7.24 -9.13
N GLY A 62 22.48 7.34 -8.06
CA GLY A 62 23.83 7.93 -8.07
C GLY A 62 23.84 9.45 -8.20
N LEU A 63 22.71 10.12 -7.95
CA LEU A 63 22.60 11.57 -7.99
C LEU A 63 23.06 12.19 -6.66
N PRO A 64 23.65 13.40 -6.66
CA PRO A 64 24.11 14.06 -5.44
C PRO A 64 22.96 14.34 -4.47
N ILE A 65 23.11 14.02 -3.19
CA ILE A 65 22.07 14.25 -2.16
C ILE A 65 22.46 15.31 -1.12
N ASP A 66 23.70 15.82 -1.18
CA ASP A 66 24.25 16.70 -0.13
C ASP A 66 23.43 17.97 0.08
N SER A 67 22.92 18.59 -0.98
CA SER A 67 22.09 19.79 -0.88
C SER A 67 20.77 19.54 -0.16
N LEU A 68 20.16 18.37 -0.36
CA LEU A 68 18.93 17.96 0.34
C LEU A 68 19.20 17.74 1.83
N LEU A 69 20.30 17.04 2.15
CA LEU A 69 20.71 16.81 3.53
C LEU A 69 21.13 18.11 4.23
N GLN A 70 21.68 19.08 3.50
CA GLN A 70 22.02 20.40 4.03
C GLN A 70 20.78 21.22 4.38
N ALA A 71 19.75 21.15 3.55
CA ALA A 71 18.50 21.90 3.71
C ALA A 71 17.60 21.36 4.83
N ASP A 72 17.68 20.06 5.16
CA ASP A 72 16.79 19.43 6.14
C ASP A 72 17.58 18.59 7.16
N SER A 73 17.66 19.10 8.40
CA SER A 73 18.38 18.43 9.48
C SER A 73 17.77 17.09 9.87
N GLN A 74 16.46 16.91 9.71
CA GLN A 74 15.79 15.67 10.08
C GLN A 74 16.10 14.57 9.06
N LEU A 75 16.05 14.89 7.76
CA LEU A 75 16.49 13.97 6.70
C LEU A 75 17.97 13.60 6.85
N ARG A 76 18.82 14.57 7.22
CA ARG A 76 20.24 14.29 7.53
C ARG A 76 20.41 13.28 8.65
N ASN A 77 19.67 13.45 9.75
CA ASN A 77 19.74 12.54 10.88
C ASN A 77 19.23 11.14 10.53
N TRP A 78 18.13 11.05 9.77
CA TRP A 78 17.59 9.77 9.30
C TRP A 78 18.56 9.05 8.35
N MET A 79 19.14 9.78 7.40
CA MET A 79 20.12 9.22 6.46
C MET A 79 21.39 8.74 7.17
N ALA A 80 21.92 9.52 8.11
CA ALA A 80 23.09 9.13 8.90
C ALA A 80 22.79 7.89 9.75
N GLY A 81 21.69 7.91 10.50
CA GLY A 81 21.29 6.76 11.31
C GLY A 81 21.06 5.50 10.46
N PHE A 82 20.48 5.65 9.26
CA PHE A 82 20.26 4.53 8.35
C PHE A 82 21.59 3.99 7.79
N ALA A 83 22.51 4.87 7.38
CA ALA A 83 23.83 4.47 6.90
C ALA A 83 24.66 3.74 7.97
N ASP A 84 24.54 4.15 9.23
CA ASP A 84 25.19 3.48 10.35
C ASP A 84 24.56 2.11 10.66
N ALA A 85 23.24 1.99 10.52
CA ALA A 85 22.49 0.78 10.84
C ALA A 85 22.53 -0.27 9.72
N ALA A 86 22.68 0.16 8.46
CA ALA A 86 22.64 -0.70 7.28
C ALA A 86 23.74 -0.35 6.26
N PRO A 87 25.03 -0.34 6.66
CA PRO A 87 26.13 0.03 5.78
C PRO A 87 26.20 -0.82 4.51
N GLU A 88 25.73 -2.07 4.56
CA GLU A 88 25.67 -2.98 3.42
C GLU A 88 24.66 -2.58 2.34
N ILE A 89 23.59 -1.85 2.71
CA ILE A 89 22.60 -1.32 1.75
C ILE A 89 23.15 -0.06 1.09
N ILE A 90 23.89 0.75 1.85
CA ILE A 90 24.51 1.99 1.40
C ILE A 90 25.76 1.73 0.56
N ALA A 91 26.49 0.64 0.83
CA ALA A 91 27.67 0.28 0.07
C ALA A 91 27.37 0.18 -1.44
N PRO A 92 28.33 0.52 -2.31
CA PRO A 92 28.20 0.31 -3.75
C PRO A 92 27.80 -1.12 -4.08
N ALA A 93 27.00 -1.29 -5.13
CA ALA A 93 26.61 -2.61 -5.59
C ALA A 93 27.84 -3.48 -5.85
N LYS A 94 27.80 -4.73 -5.39
CA LYS A 94 28.80 -5.73 -5.79
C LYS A 94 28.59 -6.06 -7.26
N ASN A 95 29.65 -6.47 -7.95
CA ASN A 95 29.53 -6.99 -9.33
C ASN A 95 28.47 -8.09 -9.37
N GLN A 96 27.56 -8.03 -10.34
CA GLN A 96 26.43 -8.96 -10.56
C GLN A 96 25.19 -8.78 -9.67
N THR A 97 25.08 -7.71 -8.88
CA THR A 97 23.85 -7.38 -8.16
C THR A 97 23.01 -6.36 -8.95
N PHE A 98 21.76 -6.71 -9.23
CA PHE A 98 20.73 -5.81 -9.73
C PHE A 98 20.16 -4.97 -8.59
N ARG A 99 20.02 -3.66 -8.80
CA ARG A 99 19.40 -2.74 -7.85
C ARG A 99 18.54 -1.72 -8.58
N GLU A 100 17.30 -1.56 -8.16
CA GLU A 100 16.39 -0.55 -8.73
C GLU A 100 15.49 0.02 -7.64
N SER A 101 15.48 1.36 -7.54
CA SER A 101 14.56 2.09 -6.66
C SER A 101 13.23 2.32 -7.36
N GLU A 102 12.14 2.42 -6.60
CA GLU A 102 10.77 2.57 -7.13
C GLU A 102 10.42 1.47 -8.17
N HIS A 103 10.91 0.25 -7.96
CA HIS A 103 10.76 -0.84 -8.91
C HIS A 103 9.29 -1.25 -9.05
N TYR A 104 8.72 -0.95 -10.20
CA TYR A 104 7.31 -1.16 -10.52
C TYR A 104 7.05 -2.55 -11.09
N ARG A 105 6.05 -3.26 -10.55
CA ARG A 105 5.57 -4.53 -11.12
C ARG A 105 4.06 -4.60 -11.21
N THR A 106 3.58 -5.32 -12.22
CA THR A 106 2.16 -5.63 -12.40
C THR A 106 1.93 -7.12 -12.58
N LEU A 107 0.84 -7.62 -12.01
CA LEU A 107 0.36 -8.98 -12.17
C LEU A 107 -1.12 -8.95 -12.54
N GLN A 108 -1.48 -9.50 -13.69
CA GLN A 108 -2.89 -9.69 -14.04
C GLN A 108 -3.43 -10.86 -13.21
N ALA A 109 -4.47 -10.62 -12.42
CA ALA A 109 -5.09 -11.69 -11.64
C ALA A 109 -5.78 -12.67 -12.59
N HIS A 110 -5.37 -13.94 -12.57
CA HIS A 110 -5.96 -14.97 -13.42
C HIS A 110 -7.48 -15.00 -13.27
N HIS A 111 -8.18 -15.08 -14.40
CA HIS A 111 -9.65 -15.14 -14.48
C HIS A 111 -10.41 -13.93 -13.93
N HIS A 112 -9.73 -12.79 -13.72
CA HIS A 112 -10.39 -11.55 -13.32
C HIS A 112 -9.92 -10.37 -14.18
N ASP A 113 -10.77 -9.36 -14.28
CA ASP A 113 -10.43 -8.07 -14.89
C ASP A 113 -9.69 -7.15 -13.89
N TYR A 114 -8.75 -7.71 -13.11
CA TYR A 114 -7.94 -6.96 -12.14
C TYR A 114 -6.45 -6.99 -12.50
N LEU A 115 -5.81 -5.83 -12.40
CA LEU A 115 -4.36 -5.68 -12.53
C LEU A 115 -3.77 -5.28 -11.17
N ILE A 116 -3.10 -6.22 -10.52
CA ILE A 116 -2.39 -5.97 -9.28
C ILE A 116 -1.15 -5.16 -9.58
N THR A 117 -0.94 -4.07 -8.85
CA THR A 117 0.21 -3.17 -9.00
C THR A 117 0.97 -3.05 -7.67
N VAL A 118 2.28 -3.21 -7.71
CA VAL A 118 3.19 -3.01 -6.57
C VAL A 118 4.36 -2.13 -6.99
N ILE A 119 4.85 -1.32 -6.06
CA ILE A 119 6.07 -0.53 -6.22
C ILE A 119 6.94 -0.85 -5.01
N TYR A 120 8.16 -1.31 -5.27
CA TYR A 120 9.15 -1.57 -4.23
C TYR A 120 10.05 -0.35 -4.09
N ASP A 121 10.23 0.17 -2.88
CA ASP A 121 11.10 1.34 -2.69
C ASP A 121 12.53 1.04 -3.14
N LEU A 122 13.01 -0.17 -2.88
CA LEU A 122 14.25 -0.70 -3.44
C LEU A 122 14.19 -2.23 -3.61
N LEU A 123 14.42 -2.71 -4.83
CA LEU A 123 14.66 -4.12 -5.13
C LEU A 123 16.16 -4.36 -5.28
N ILE A 124 16.71 -5.26 -4.48
CA ILE A 124 18.09 -5.76 -4.61
C ILE A 124 18.01 -7.24 -4.97
N ALA A 125 18.64 -7.64 -6.06
CA ALA A 125 18.56 -9.01 -6.54
C ALA A 125 19.85 -9.50 -7.21
N ASP A 126 20.07 -10.80 -7.18
CA ASP A 126 21.11 -11.49 -7.95
C ASP A 126 20.51 -12.74 -8.63
N ASN A 127 21.33 -13.66 -9.14
CA ASN A 127 20.82 -14.87 -9.82
C ASN A 127 20.19 -15.89 -8.85
N LEU A 128 20.41 -15.75 -7.55
CA LEU A 128 19.98 -16.70 -6.53
C LEU A 128 18.79 -16.16 -5.72
N GLN A 129 18.84 -14.89 -5.32
CA GLN A 129 17.90 -14.31 -4.36
C GLN A 129 17.46 -12.90 -4.72
N ALA A 130 16.31 -12.50 -4.18
CA ALA A 130 15.79 -11.15 -4.28
C ALA A 130 15.28 -10.65 -2.92
N GLN A 131 15.61 -9.40 -2.62
CA GLN A 131 15.21 -8.71 -1.40
C GLN A 131 14.50 -7.41 -1.75
N ILE A 132 13.27 -7.30 -1.28
CA ILE A 132 12.47 -6.09 -1.30
C ILE A 132 12.76 -5.30 -0.03
N LEU A 133 13.10 -4.02 -0.17
CA LEU A 133 13.19 -3.08 0.92
C LEU A 133 12.06 -2.07 0.83
N ASP A 134 11.52 -1.74 1.99
CA ASP A 134 10.45 -0.78 2.13
C ASP A 134 10.75 0.16 3.31
N TRP A 135 10.81 1.46 3.03
CA TRP A 135 11.16 2.51 3.97
C TRP A 135 9.91 2.94 4.74
N LYS A 136 9.97 2.93 6.07
CA LYS A 136 8.90 3.41 6.95
C LYS A 136 9.40 4.55 7.81
N THR A 137 8.68 5.65 7.76
CA THR A 137 9.10 6.92 8.37
C THR A 137 8.36 7.24 9.67
N TYR A 138 7.47 6.36 10.14
CA TYR A 138 6.75 6.53 11.39
C TYR A 138 7.53 6.03 12.63
N PRO A 139 7.23 6.56 13.84
CA PRO A 139 8.10 6.40 15.00
C PRO A 139 8.16 5.00 15.61
N LYS A 140 7.11 4.19 15.46
CA LYS A 140 7.00 2.90 16.15
C LYS A 140 6.70 1.77 15.17
N PRO A 141 7.57 0.75 15.05
CA PRO A 141 7.26 -0.43 14.27
C PRO A 141 5.97 -1.10 14.76
N PRO A 142 5.09 -1.56 13.87
CA PRO A 142 3.93 -2.34 14.27
C PRO A 142 4.37 -3.70 14.81
N ASN A 143 3.45 -4.41 15.44
CA ASN A 143 3.67 -5.81 15.81
C ASN A 143 4.01 -6.64 14.55
N LYS A 144 5.08 -7.45 14.61
CA LYS A 144 5.54 -8.30 13.49
C LYS A 144 4.42 -9.13 12.86
N ARG A 145 3.52 -9.72 13.67
CA ARG A 145 2.38 -10.52 13.15
C ARG A 145 1.36 -9.66 12.39
N LYS A 146 1.19 -8.39 12.78
CA LYS A 146 0.31 -7.45 12.06
C LYS A 146 0.90 -7.07 10.70
N LEU A 147 2.22 -6.89 10.63
CA LEU A 147 2.91 -6.68 9.35
C LEU A 147 2.85 -7.93 8.48
N GLU A 148 3.08 -9.12 9.04
CA GLU A 148 3.06 -10.38 8.30
C GLU A 148 1.70 -10.65 7.63
N SER A 149 0.59 -10.32 8.32
CA SER A 149 -0.75 -10.50 7.78
C SER A 149 -1.21 -9.38 6.84
N ASN A 150 -0.48 -8.25 6.80
CA ASN A 150 -0.81 -7.10 5.96
C ASN A 150 -0.65 -7.42 4.46
N TRP A 151 -1.52 -6.85 3.62
CA TRP A 151 -1.41 -7.03 2.18
C TRP A 151 -0.11 -6.53 1.60
N GLN A 152 0.53 -5.49 2.13
CA GLN A 152 1.81 -5.01 1.61
C GLN A 152 2.86 -6.13 1.63
N THR A 153 3.08 -6.75 2.80
CA THR A 153 4.05 -7.85 2.96
C THR A 153 3.74 -9.02 2.03
N ARG A 154 2.48 -9.48 2.05
CA ARG A 154 2.07 -10.69 1.31
C ARG A 154 2.08 -10.45 -0.19
N LEU A 155 1.50 -9.33 -0.64
CA LEU A 155 1.34 -9.01 -2.05
C LEU A 155 2.67 -8.69 -2.70
N TYR A 156 3.60 -8.03 -2.00
CA TYR A 156 4.90 -7.66 -2.57
C TYR A 156 5.72 -8.92 -2.89
N MET A 157 5.84 -9.85 -1.93
CA MET A 157 6.55 -11.11 -2.14
C MET A 157 5.84 -12.03 -3.13
N TYR A 158 4.49 -12.07 -3.10
CA TYR A 158 3.69 -12.81 -4.07
C TYR A 158 3.88 -12.31 -5.50
N VAL A 159 3.73 -11.00 -5.74
CA VAL A 159 3.91 -10.42 -7.08
C VAL A 159 5.35 -10.60 -7.57
N LEU A 160 6.36 -10.48 -6.70
CA LEU A 160 7.74 -10.73 -7.10
C LEU A 160 7.90 -12.17 -7.58
N ARG A 161 7.36 -13.15 -6.83
CA ARG A 161 7.38 -14.56 -7.24
C ARG A 161 6.68 -14.80 -8.58
N GLU A 162 5.49 -14.24 -8.77
CA GLU A 162 4.67 -14.46 -9.97
C GLU A 162 5.20 -13.79 -11.24
N THR A 163 6.15 -12.87 -11.09
CA THR A 163 6.71 -12.09 -12.21
C THR A 163 8.22 -12.28 -12.35
N SER A 164 8.76 -13.33 -11.74
CA SER A 164 10.18 -13.69 -11.82
C SER A 164 10.38 -15.20 -11.67
N GLU A 165 11.63 -15.63 -11.84
CA GLU A 165 12.03 -17.04 -11.72
C GLU A 165 12.51 -17.42 -10.30
N TYR A 166 12.48 -16.49 -9.33
CA TYR A 166 12.92 -16.78 -7.98
C TYR A 166 12.00 -17.78 -7.31
N LEU A 167 12.57 -18.77 -6.62
CA LEU A 167 11.81 -19.63 -5.72
C LEU A 167 11.33 -18.83 -4.51
N PRO A 168 10.16 -19.14 -3.90
CA PRO A 168 9.65 -18.40 -2.75
C PRO A 168 10.65 -18.27 -1.59
N GLU A 169 11.40 -19.32 -1.26
CA GLU A 169 12.44 -19.31 -0.22
C GLU A 169 13.59 -18.34 -0.49
N ASN A 170 13.79 -17.94 -1.74
CA ASN A 170 14.81 -17.00 -2.17
C ASN A 170 14.31 -15.55 -2.23
N ILE A 171 13.04 -15.32 -1.87
CA ILE A 171 12.45 -13.99 -1.78
C ILE A 171 12.35 -13.56 -0.32
N SER A 172 12.72 -12.31 -0.05
CA SER A 172 12.48 -11.70 1.25
C SER A 172 12.03 -10.25 1.14
N MET A 173 11.34 -9.79 2.18
CA MET A 173 10.96 -8.39 2.33
C MET A 173 11.42 -7.88 3.69
N THR A 174 12.05 -6.70 3.71
CA THR A 174 12.49 -6.05 4.95
C THR A 174 11.93 -4.65 5.03
N TYR A 175 11.14 -4.39 6.09
CA TYR A 175 10.76 -3.03 6.45
C TYR A 175 11.90 -2.38 7.23
N TRP A 176 12.23 -1.15 6.88
CA TRP A 176 13.20 -0.31 7.59
C TRP A 176 12.51 0.89 8.21
N PHE A 177 12.46 0.93 9.54
CA PHE A 177 11.83 2.00 10.33
C PHE A 177 12.88 3.04 10.69
N VAL A 178 12.93 4.14 9.95
CA VAL A 178 14.03 5.12 10.06
C VAL A 178 13.91 6.02 11.29
N GLN A 179 12.70 6.18 11.84
CA GLN A 179 12.45 7.01 13.02
C GLN A 179 12.43 6.23 14.36
N ALA A 180 12.61 4.91 14.35
CA ALA A 180 12.37 4.05 15.52
C ALA A 180 13.20 4.44 16.77
N ASP A 181 12.60 5.13 17.75
CA ASP A 181 13.20 5.48 19.05
C ASP A 181 14.67 5.99 18.98
N GLY A 182 15.00 6.77 17.95
CA GLY A 182 16.33 7.37 17.77
C GLY A 182 17.39 6.46 17.11
N LYS A 183 17.07 5.21 16.75
CA LYS A 183 17.94 4.34 15.94
C LYS A 183 17.12 3.50 14.96
N PRO A 184 17.46 3.48 13.66
CA PRO A 184 16.70 2.69 12.70
C PRO A 184 16.59 1.22 13.10
N GLN A 185 15.38 0.68 12.95
CA GLN A 185 15.06 -0.73 13.20
C GLN A 185 14.61 -1.39 11.91
N ASN A 186 14.73 -2.71 11.82
CA ASN A 186 14.19 -3.45 10.69
C ASN A 186 13.40 -4.69 11.13
N ILE A 187 12.47 -5.08 10.27
CA ILE A 187 11.72 -6.33 10.41
C ILE A 187 11.76 -7.06 9.08
N LYS A 188 12.51 -8.17 9.04
CA LYS A 188 12.62 -9.06 7.87
C LYS A 188 11.59 -10.17 7.89
N PHE A 189 11.02 -10.43 6.72
CA PHE A 189 10.13 -11.53 6.39
C PHE A 189 10.76 -12.40 5.31
N SER A 190 10.81 -13.71 5.57
CA SER A 190 11.12 -14.73 4.56
C SER A 190 9.83 -15.20 3.91
N TYR A 191 9.95 -15.75 2.71
CA TYR A 191 8.83 -16.28 1.95
C TYR A 191 8.95 -17.80 1.74
N SER A 192 7.85 -18.46 1.40
CA SER A 192 7.75 -19.92 1.27
C SER A 192 6.57 -20.31 0.40
N ASP A 193 6.59 -21.53 -0.15
CA ASP A 193 5.48 -22.07 -0.96
C ASP A 193 4.14 -22.04 -0.21
N VAL A 194 4.16 -22.36 1.09
CA VAL A 194 2.95 -22.33 1.93
C VAL A 194 2.38 -20.91 2.02
N GLN A 195 3.23 -19.90 2.24
CA GLN A 195 2.78 -18.51 2.24
C GLN A 195 2.31 -18.05 0.86
N HIS A 196 2.93 -18.58 -0.20
CA HIS A 196 2.55 -18.30 -1.58
C HIS A 196 1.14 -18.79 -1.91
N GLU A 197 0.86 -20.07 -1.70
CA GLU A 197 -0.48 -20.63 -1.93
C GLU A 197 -1.55 -19.94 -1.06
N GLN A 198 -1.23 -19.62 0.19
CA GLN A 198 -2.16 -18.91 1.07
C GLN A 198 -2.44 -17.48 0.57
N THR A 199 -1.44 -16.83 -0.04
CA THR A 199 -1.58 -15.50 -0.62
C THR A 199 -2.46 -15.53 -1.84
N GLU A 200 -2.21 -16.47 -2.76
CA GLU A 200 -3.03 -16.70 -3.94
C GLU A 200 -4.50 -16.99 -3.56
N LYS A 201 -4.75 -17.98 -2.70
CA LYS A 201 -6.11 -18.37 -2.27
C LYS A 201 -6.85 -17.18 -1.65
N LYS A 202 -6.18 -16.41 -0.80
CA LYS A 202 -6.77 -15.24 -0.14
C LYS A 202 -7.04 -14.11 -1.14
N LEU A 203 -6.13 -13.87 -2.09
CA LEU A 203 -6.27 -12.84 -3.13
C LEU A 203 -7.46 -13.18 -4.02
N ASN A 204 -7.49 -14.39 -4.57
CA ASN A 204 -8.59 -14.84 -5.42
C ASN A 204 -9.94 -14.78 -4.71
N LYS A 205 -10.01 -15.15 -3.42
CA LYS A 205 -11.25 -15.01 -2.64
C LYS A 205 -11.70 -13.54 -2.56
N LEU A 206 -10.78 -12.63 -2.26
CA LEU A 206 -11.08 -11.22 -2.09
C LEU A 206 -11.49 -10.55 -3.42
N LEU A 207 -10.84 -10.90 -4.52
CA LEU A 207 -11.18 -10.43 -5.86
C LEU A 207 -12.54 -10.93 -6.33
N ASN A 208 -12.87 -12.21 -6.08
CA ASN A 208 -14.21 -12.75 -6.33
C ASN A 208 -15.30 -12.02 -5.53
N GLN A 209 -15.01 -11.63 -4.29
CA GLN A 209 -15.93 -10.81 -3.49
C GLN A 209 -16.09 -9.41 -4.08
N LEU A 210 -14.99 -8.77 -4.48
CA LEU A 210 -15.03 -7.46 -5.12
C LEU A 210 -15.87 -7.47 -6.39
N THR A 211 -15.72 -8.48 -7.26
CA THR A 211 -16.50 -8.60 -8.49
C THR A 211 -18.00 -8.62 -8.20
N LYS A 212 -18.44 -9.44 -7.23
CA LYS A 212 -19.85 -9.50 -6.82
C LYS A 212 -20.34 -8.17 -6.26
N TYR A 213 -19.53 -7.49 -5.46
CA TYR A 213 -19.89 -6.18 -4.91
C TYR A 213 -20.01 -5.12 -6.00
N LEU A 214 -19.10 -5.12 -6.99
CA LEU A 214 -19.16 -4.22 -8.13
C LEU A 214 -20.39 -4.48 -9.00
N GLU A 215 -20.70 -5.74 -9.29
CA GLU A 215 -21.91 -6.14 -10.04
C GLU A 215 -23.18 -5.59 -9.37
N GLY A 216 -23.35 -5.81 -8.06
CA GLY A 216 -24.48 -5.26 -7.31
C GLY A 216 -24.48 -3.74 -7.28
N TYR A 217 -23.32 -3.12 -7.07
CA TYR A 217 -23.19 -1.66 -7.05
C TYR A 217 -23.63 -1.01 -8.35
N TYR A 218 -23.28 -1.58 -9.50
CA TYR A 218 -23.74 -1.09 -10.80
C TYR A 218 -25.24 -1.29 -11.03
N GLN A 219 -25.90 -2.13 -10.24
CA GLN A 219 -27.36 -2.27 -10.18
C GLN A 219 -28.02 -1.39 -9.12
N GLY A 220 -27.25 -0.54 -8.43
CA GLY A 220 -27.73 0.39 -7.40
C GLY A 220 -27.62 -0.14 -5.97
N GLU A 221 -27.07 -1.34 -5.77
CA GLU A 221 -26.80 -1.86 -4.44
C GLU A 221 -25.61 -1.16 -3.78
N GLN A 222 -25.49 -1.34 -2.47
CA GLN A 222 -24.42 -0.77 -1.67
C GLN A 222 -23.53 -1.91 -1.18
N PHE A 223 -22.21 -1.70 -1.17
CA PHE A 223 -21.27 -2.67 -0.59
C PHE A 223 -21.65 -2.95 0.87
N PRO A 224 -21.48 -4.20 1.33
CA PRO A 224 -21.91 -4.58 2.68
C PRO A 224 -21.14 -3.81 3.74
N GLN A 225 -21.86 -3.43 4.80
CA GLN A 225 -21.24 -2.91 6.01
C GLN A 225 -20.78 -4.06 6.91
N ILE A 226 -19.70 -3.84 7.66
CA ILE A 226 -19.24 -4.78 8.71
C ILE A 226 -20.20 -4.79 9.90
N ALA A 227 -20.11 -5.75 10.83
CA ALA A 227 -21.03 -5.81 11.98
C ALA A 227 -21.06 -4.50 12.82
N GLU A 228 -22.21 -4.18 13.39
CA GLU A 228 -22.35 -3.09 14.37
C GLU A 228 -21.49 -3.36 15.61
N GLY A 229 -21.01 -2.29 16.26
CA GLY A 229 -20.10 -2.41 17.42
C GLY A 229 -18.67 -2.83 17.08
N SER A 230 -18.33 -3.04 15.80
CA SER A 230 -16.95 -3.32 15.38
C SER A 230 -16.02 -2.15 15.74
N LYS A 231 -14.88 -2.45 16.38
CA LYS A 231 -13.84 -1.45 16.70
C LYS A 231 -13.30 -0.73 15.47
N ILE A 232 -13.39 -1.34 14.28
CA ILE A 232 -13.00 -0.73 13.00
C ILE A 232 -13.82 0.55 12.74
N CYS A 233 -15.06 0.62 13.21
CA CYS A 233 -15.92 1.78 13.00
C CYS A 233 -15.62 2.95 13.96
N ALA A 234 -14.89 2.73 15.06
CA ALA A 234 -14.67 3.74 16.10
C ALA A 234 -14.00 5.00 15.55
N ASP A 235 -12.97 4.81 14.72
CA ASP A 235 -12.18 5.90 14.11
C ASP A 235 -12.50 6.07 12.61
N CYS A 236 -13.57 5.44 12.12
CA CYS A 236 -13.93 5.50 10.71
C CYS A 236 -14.64 6.82 10.38
N LYS A 237 -14.03 7.65 9.52
CA LYS A 237 -14.62 8.93 9.06
C LYS A 237 -15.98 8.77 8.36
N PHE A 238 -16.28 7.57 7.86
CA PHE A 238 -17.55 7.26 7.21
C PHE A 238 -18.64 6.75 8.18
N ASN A 239 -18.36 6.67 9.49
CA ASN A 239 -19.31 6.19 10.48
C ASN A 239 -20.70 6.89 10.40
N PRO A 240 -20.79 8.22 10.20
CA PRO A 240 -22.07 8.90 10.00
C PRO A 240 -22.80 8.46 8.71
N ARG A 241 -22.06 8.24 7.61
CA ARG A 241 -22.62 7.77 6.32
C ARG A 241 -23.11 6.33 6.36
N CYS A 242 -22.59 5.54 7.30
CA CYS A 242 -23.08 4.20 7.57
C CYS A 242 -24.35 4.19 8.45
N GLY A 243 -24.82 5.34 8.94
CA GLY A 243 -25.99 5.44 9.82
C GLY A 243 -25.72 4.99 11.26
N ARG A 244 -24.46 4.97 11.69
CA ARG A 244 -24.01 4.39 12.96
C ARG A 244 -23.69 5.42 14.05
N SER A 245 -23.82 6.71 13.75
CA SER A 245 -23.66 7.78 14.73
C SER A 245 -25.00 8.10 15.39
N ASN A 246 -25.03 8.10 16.74
CA ASN A 246 -26.16 8.55 17.56
C ASN A 246 -26.42 10.08 17.49
N ALA A 247 -25.96 10.76 16.45
CA ALA A 247 -26.18 12.17 16.18
C ALA A 247 -26.66 12.32 14.74
N ALA A 248 -27.87 11.84 14.47
CA ALA A 248 -28.61 12.19 13.26
C ALA A 248 -29.83 13.01 13.71
N SER A 249 -29.60 14.26 14.08
CA SER A 249 -30.58 15.32 13.86
C SER A 249 -29.87 16.44 13.12
N GLU A 250 -30.45 16.79 11.97
CA GLU A 250 -30.14 17.94 11.12
C GLU A 250 -28.83 17.89 10.32
N VAL A 251 -28.89 17.28 9.13
CA VAL A 251 -28.93 18.03 7.86
C VAL A 251 -29.73 17.20 6.85
N ILE A 252 -30.92 17.69 6.50
CA ILE A 252 -31.82 17.13 5.49
C ILE A 252 -31.36 17.59 4.09
N SER A 253 -31.48 16.67 3.12
CA SER A 253 -31.77 16.92 1.70
C SER A 253 -30.83 17.85 0.92
N THR A 254 -30.00 17.24 0.06
CA THR A 254 -30.25 17.24 -1.40
C THR A 254 -29.17 16.40 -2.08
N ALA A 255 -29.57 15.26 -2.66
CA ALA A 255 -28.84 14.62 -3.75
C ALA A 255 -29.84 13.87 -4.63
N GLN A 256 -30.67 14.64 -5.33
CA GLN A 256 -31.34 14.13 -6.53
C GLN A 256 -30.29 13.98 -7.63
N SER A 257 -30.23 12.77 -8.18
CA SER A 257 -29.91 12.49 -9.59
C SER A 257 -28.69 13.23 -10.18
N LEU A 258 -27.51 12.63 -10.04
CA LEU A 258 -26.46 12.75 -11.04
C LEU A 258 -25.95 11.34 -11.40
N LEU A 259 -26.71 10.67 -12.27
CA LEU A 259 -26.17 9.63 -13.14
C LEU A 259 -25.26 10.31 -14.17
N ASN A 260 -24.03 10.61 -13.77
CA ASN A 260 -22.95 10.96 -14.69
C ASN A 260 -21.91 9.85 -14.64
N ALA A 261 -21.41 9.48 -15.82
CA ALA A 261 -20.53 8.34 -16.09
C ALA A 261 -19.60 8.02 -14.91
N VAL A 262 -19.76 6.82 -14.34
CA VAL A 262 -18.83 6.27 -13.36
C VAL A 262 -17.46 6.28 -14.04
N ASP A 263 -16.59 7.14 -13.56
CA ASP A 263 -15.18 7.11 -13.89
C ASP A 263 -14.62 5.80 -13.31
N THR A 264 -14.63 4.78 -14.16
CA THR A 264 -14.20 3.39 -13.94
C THR A 264 -12.68 3.28 -13.78
N SER A 265 -11.96 4.41 -13.78
CA SER A 265 -10.56 4.45 -13.44
C SER A 265 -10.40 4.63 -11.92
N LEU A 266 -10.12 3.54 -11.21
CA LEU A 266 -9.54 3.62 -9.86
C LEU A 266 -8.08 4.08 -9.97
N VAL A 267 -7.86 5.28 -10.51
CA VAL A 267 -6.53 5.85 -10.64
C VAL A 267 -6.38 6.89 -9.55
N ASN A 268 -5.83 6.44 -8.44
CA ASN A 268 -4.99 7.28 -7.60
C ASN A 268 -3.94 6.37 -6.96
N LEU A 269 -2.92 6.02 -7.75
CA LEU A 269 -1.73 5.29 -7.29
C LEU A 269 -0.71 6.24 -6.63
N ASP A 270 -0.96 7.55 -6.66
CA ASP A 270 -0.01 8.58 -6.20
C ASP A 270 0.13 8.63 -4.67
N ASN A 271 -0.53 7.74 -3.94
CA ASN A 271 -0.25 7.46 -2.54
C ASN A 271 -0.49 5.97 -2.26
N ILE A 272 0.54 5.14 -2.45
CA ILE A 272 0.56 3.82 -1.80
C ILE A 272 0.52 4.10 -0.29
N GLN A 273 -0.64 3.90 0.30
CA GLN A 273 -0.86 4.17 1.72
C GLN A 273 0.10 3.32 2.55
N GLU A 274 1.03 3.97 3.28
CA GLU A 274 1.86 3.28 4.25
C GLU A 274 0.98 2.49 5.23
N VAL A 275 1.49 1.37 5.76
CA VAL A 275 0.79 0.59 6.78
C VAL A 275 0.53 1.48 7.99
N THR A 276 -0.71 1.94 8.16
CA THR A 276 -1.11 2.78 9.29
C THR A 276 -1.32 1.96 10.55
N LEU A 277 -0.88 2.50 11.68
CA LEU A 277 -1.15 2.00 13.02
C LEU A 277 -2.58 2.40 13.45
N SER A 278 -3.60 1.79 12.83
CA SER A 278 -4.95 1.69 13.43
C SER A 278 -5.17 0.27 13.91
#